data_AF-A0A355KTZ9-F1
#
_entry.id   AF-A0A355KTZ9-F1
#
_cell.length_a   1.000
_cell.length_b   1.000
_cell.length_c   1.000
_cell.angle_alpha   90.00
_cell.angle_beta   90.00
_cell.angle_gamma   90.00
#
_symmetry.space_group_name_H-M   'P 1'
#
loop_
_entity.id
_entity.type
_entity.pdbx_description
1 polymer ?
#
loop_
_entity_poly.entity_id
_entity_poly.type
_entity_poly.pdbx_seq_one_letter_code
_entity_poly.pdbx_strand_id
1 'polypeptide(L)'
;MDTDPDFFKDASAADLVIGKAVAMLLEKYGVSEIYAKVTSKYAVAYLNDKNTVLTYDIMVDHIINCSGTDMCPMEKAVLNVNNADEGEKLIRDTINSMMKG
;
A
#
# COMPACT_ATOMS: atom_id res chain seq x y z
N MET A 1 -10.00 11.60 6.50
CA MET A 1 -9.29 10.37 6.92
C MET A 1 -8.99 10.42 8.40
N ASP A 2 -8.10 11.30 8.88
CA ASP A 2 -7.62 11.24 10.28
C ASP A 2 -8.70 11.45 11.36
N THR A 3 -9.86 12.01 11.02
CA THR A 3 -11.00 12.25 11.94
C THR A 3 -12.13 11.24 11.82
N ASP A 4 -12.12 10.37 10.82
CA ASP A 4 -13.16 9.36 10.56
C ASP A 4 -12.52 8.10 9.95
N PRO A 5 -12.29 7.05 10.77
CA PRO A 5 -11.70 5.79 10.31
C PRO A 5 -12.55 5.06 9.28
N ASP A 6 -13.87 5.26 9.30
CA ASP A 6 -14.83 4.60 8.41
C ASP A 6 -15.04 5.37 7.10
N PHE A 7 -14.24 6.41 6.83
CA PHE A 7 -14.42 7.29 5.68
C PHE A 7 -14.42 6.55 4.33
N PHE A 8 -13.68 5.43 4.20
CA PHE A 8 -13.69 4.59 3.00
C PHE A 8 -14.34 3.21 3.22
N LYS A 9 -15.14 3.06 4.28
CA LYS A 9 -15.85 1.82 4.56
C LYS A 9 -16.70 1.41 3.35
N ASP A 10 -16.54 0.16 2.93
CA ASP A 10 -17.23 -0.45 1.78
C ASP A 10 -16.94 0.22 0.43
N ALA A 11 -15.92 1.08 0.36
CA ALA A 11 -15.50 1.70 -0.88
C ALA A 11 -14.64 0.75 -1.74
N SER A 12 -14.60 1.03 -3.04
CA SER A 12 -13.66 0.42 -3.98
C SER A 12 -12.63 1.45 -4.43
N ALA A 13 -11.35 1.04 -4.50
CA ALA A 13 -10.25 1.86 -4.98
C ALA A 13 -9.61 1.22 -6.22
N ALA A 14 -9.15 2.04 -7.17
CA ALA A 14 -8.45 1.58 -8.36
C ALA A 14 -7.23 2.45 -8.65
N ASP A 15 -6.08 1.83 -8.89
CA ASP A 15 -4.84 2.53 -9.25
C ASP A 15 -4.04 1.74 -10.30
N LEU A 16 -3.14 2.41 -11.01
CA LEU A 16 -2.22 1.75 -11.94
C LEU A 16 -1.20 0.89 -11.20
N VAL A 17 -0.75 1.31 -10.02
CA VAL A 17 0.29 0.62 -9.26
C VAL A 17 -0.06 0.57 -7.78
N ILE A 18 -0.29 -0.64 -7.26
CA ILE A 18 -0.53 -0.87 -5.83
C ILE A 18 0.60 -1.74 -5.25
N GLY A 19 1.49 -1.12 -4.49
CA GLY A 19 2.46 -1.83 -3.64
C GLY A 19 1.93 -2.04 -2.22
N LYS A 20 2.68 -2.76 -1.39
CA LYS A 20 2.31 -3.11 0.00
C LYS A 20 1.95 -1.87 0.83
N ALA A 21 2.70 -0.78 0.68
CA ALA A 21 2.43 0.47 1.38
C ALA A 21 1.01 1.00 1.12
N VAL A 22 0.58 1.03 -0.15
CA VAL A 22 -0.76 1.52 -0.50
C VAL A 22 -1.83 0.52 -0.06
N ALA A 23 -1.58 -0.78 -0.23
CA ALA A 23 -2.49 -1.83 0.26
C ALA A 23 -2.76 -1.71 1.77
N MET A 24 -1.72 -1.43 2.57
CA MET A 24 -1.86 -1.20 4.01
C MET A 24 -2.73 0.01 4.34
N LEU A 25 -2.57 1.12 3.61
CA LEU A 25 -3.40 2.30 3.82
C LEU A 25 -4.85 2.03 3.43
N LEU A 26 -5.10 1.46 2.26
CA LEU A 26 -6.46 1.20 1.80
C LEU A 26 -7.21 0.25 2.74
N GLU A 27 -6.55 -0.83 3.18
CA GLU A 27 -7.13 -1.75 4.18
C GLU A 27 -7.39 -1.05 5.51
N LYS A 28 -6.45 -0.24 6.00
CA LYS A 28 -6.60 0.52 7.25
C LYS A 28 -7.86 1.39 7.27
N TYR A 29 -8.15 2.08 6.17
CA TYR A 29 -9.26 3.03 6.11
C TYR A 29 -10.58 2.41 5.63
N GLY A 30 -10.65 1.07 5.57
CA GLY A 30 -11.91 0.35 5.36
C GLY A 30 -12.29 0.09 3.90
N VAL A 31 -11.36 0.25 2.96
CA VAL A 31 -11.60 -0.11 1.55
C VAL A 31 -11.81 -1.62 1.45
N SER A 32 -12.90 -2.03 0.82
CA SER A 32 -13.27 -3.44 0.69
C SER A 32 -12.75 -4.06 -0.60
N GLU A 33 -12.59 -3.27 -1.65
CA GLU A 33 -12.15 -3.75 -2.96
C GLU A 33 -11.07 -2.86 -3.55
N ILE A 34 -10.00 -3.47 -4.05
CA ILE A 34 -8.88 -2.78 -4.68
C ILE A 34 -8.66 -3.39 -6.06
N TYR A 35 -8.61 -2.55 -7.08
CA TYR A 35 -8.11 -2.91 -8.40
C TYR A 35 -6.74 -2.29 -8.64
N ALA A 36 -5.80 -3.10 -9.12
CA ALA A 36 -4.46 -2.65 -9.49
C ALA A 36 -4.10 -3.12 -10.89
N LYS A 37 -3.69 -2.23 -11.80
CA LYS A 37 -3.12 -2.71 -13.06
C LYS A 37 -1.83 -3.51 -12.81
N VAL A 38 -0.96 -3.01 -11.94
CA VAL A 38 0.26 -3.70 -11.49
C VAL A 38 0.28 -3.74 -9.96
N THR A 39 0.58 -4.90 -9.39
CA THR A 39 0.77 -5.07 -7.95
C THR A 39 2.03 -5.84 -7.60
N SER A 40 2.51 -5.72 -6.36
CA SER A 40 3.64 -6.51 -5.87
C SER A 40 3.20 -7.79 -5.16
N LYS A 41 4.07 -8.81 -5.15
CA LYS A 41 3.89 -10.02 -4.33
C LYS A 41 3.67 -9.68 -2.84
N TYR A 42 4.27 -8.60 -2.36
CA TYR A 42 4.15 -8.14 -0.98
C TYR A 42 2.76 -7.56 -0.66
N ALA A 43 2.13 -6.86 -1.60
CA ALA A 43 0.75 -6.39 -1.46
C ALA A 43 -0.23 -7.56 -1.41
N VAL A 44 -0.08 -8.52 -2.33
CA VAL A 44 -0.91 -9.74 -2.36
C VAL A 44 -0.78 -10.53 -1.06
N ALA A 45 0.46 -10.75 -0.59
CA ALA A 45 0.71 -11.45 0.66
C ALA A 45 0.13 -10.72 1.88
N TYR A 46 0.18 -9.39 1.91
CA TYR A 46 -0.37 -8.58 2.99
C TYR A 46 -1.91 -8.66 3.07
N LEU A 47 -2.61 -8.72 1.94
CA LEU A 47 -4.07 -8.74 1.89
C LEU A 47 -4.67 -10.15 1.95
N ASN A 48 -3.86 -11.20 1.83
CA ASN A 48 -4.33 -12.57 1.74
C ASN A 48 -5.12 -13.05 2.98
N ASP A 49 -4.86 -12.47 4.16
CA ASP A 49 -5.55 -12.77 5.42
C ASP A 49 -6.50 -11.63 5.86
N LYS A 50 -6.81 -10.70 4.96
CA LYS A 50 -7.64 -9.51 5.22
C LYS A 50 -8.99 -9.61 4.51
N ASN A 51 -9.93 -8.76 4.94
CA ASN A 51 -11.26 -8.67 4.33
C ASN A 51 -11.27 -7.83 3.04
N THR A 52 -10.16 -7.17 2.71
CA THR A 52 -10.01 -6.34 1.52
C THR A 52 -9.58 -7.20 0.32
N VAL A 53 -10.40 -7.22 -0.71
CA VAL A 53 -10.16 -7.99 -1.94
C VAL A 53 -9.24 -7.19 -2.86
N LEU A 54 -8.15 -7.81 -3.33
CA LEU A 54 -7.26 -7.23 -4.34
C LEU A 54 -7.38 -8.00 -5.66
N THR A 55 -7.80 -7.29 -6.71
CA THR A 55 -7.81 -7.77 -8.10
C THR A 55 -6.73 -7.05 -8.90
N TYR A 56 -6.05 -7.76 -9.81
CA TYR A 56 -4.98 -7.15 -10.59
C TYR A 56 -4.77 -7.79 -11.97
N ASP A 57 -4.15 -7.04 -12.89
CA ASP A 57 -3.74 -7.57 -14.19
C ASP A 57 -2.35 -8.23 -14.11
N ILE A 58 -1.38 -7.57 -13.47
CA ILE A 58 0.03 -8.00 -13.44
C ILE A 58 0.53 -8.03 -12.00
N MET A 59 1.14 -9.14 -11.59
CA MET A 59 1.88 -9.25 -10.33
C MET A 59 3.39 -9.27 -10.60
N VAL A 60 4.14 -8.43 -9.88
CA VAL A 60 5.61 -8.34 -9.96
C VAL A 60 6.25 -8.65 -8.59
N ASP A 61 7.57 -8.88 -8.56
CA ASP A 61 8.28 -9.15 -7.31
C ASP A 61 8.22 -7.98 -6.32
N HIS A 62 8.42 -6.75 -6.81
CA HIS A 62 8.32 -5.50 -6.06
C HIS A 62 8.11 -4.30 -6.98
N ILE A 63 7.57 -3.21 -6.44
CA ILE A 63 7.46 -1.93 -7.13
C ILE A 63 8.82 -1.23 -7.09
N ILE A 64 9.29 -0.82 -8.26
CA ILE A 64 10.53 -0.04 -8.43
C ILE A 64 10.27 1.45 -8.18
N ASN A 65 11.30 2.18 -7.75
CA ASN A 65 11.20 3.63 -7.60
C ASN A 65 11.06 4.33 -8.98
N CYS A 66 10.61 5.59 -8.98
CA CYS A 66 10.42 6.36 -10.21
C CYS A 66 11.71 6.55 -11.03
N SER A 67 12.88 6.45 -10.40
CA SER A 67 14.18 6.52 -11.06
C SER A 67 14.61 5.19 -11.71
N GLY A 68 13.89 4.09 -11.46
CA GLY A 68 14.18 2.75 -11.94
C GLY A 68 15.46 2.14 -11.38
N THR A 69 15.95 2.60 -10.22
CA THR A 69 17.27 2.22 -9.69
C THR A 69 17.23 1.20 -8.54
N ASP A 70 16.18 1.24 -7.73
CA ASP A 70 15.99 0.37 -6.56
C ASP A 70 14.47 0.20 -6.32
N MET A 71 14.11 -0.61 -5.33
CA MET A 71 12.76 -0.71 -4.79
C MET A 71 12.21 0.66 -4.39
N CYS A 72 10.91 0.87 -4.61
CA CYS A 72 10.20 2.05 -4.15
C CYS A 72 10.44 2.25 -2.64
N PRO A 73 10.86 3.44 -2.19
CA PRO A 73 11.17 3.69 -0.77
C PRO A 73 9.97 3.42 0.13
N MET A 74 8.74 3.68 -0.36
CA MET A 74 7.51 3.41 0.39
C MET A 74 7.28 1.91 0.60
N GLU A 75 7.49 1.10 -0.44
CA GLU A 75 7.33 -0.36 -0.31
C GLU A 75 8.43 -0.98 0.55
N LYS A 76 9.66 -0.50 0.39
CA LYS A 76 10.81 -0.92 1.20
C LYS A 76 10.60 -0.64 2.68
N ALA A 77 10.00 0.50 3.03
CA ALA A 77 9.75 0.90 4.41
C ALA A 77 8.83 -0.08 5.16
N VAL A 78 7.87 -0.70 4.47
CA VAL A 78 6.85 -1.57 5.09
C VAL A 78 7.07 -3.06 4.82
N LEU A 79 8.19 -3.44 4.20
CA LEU A 79 8.43 -4.79 3.70
C LEU A 79 8.18 -5.88 4.77
N ASN A 80 8.63 -5.63 6.00
CA ASN A 80 8.56 -6.55 7.13
C ASN A 80 7.48 -6.19 8.17
N VAL A 81 6.55 -5.30 7.81
CA VAL A 81 5.51 -4.80 8.72
C VAL A 81 4.13 -5.31 8.31
N ASN A 82 3.37 -5.85 9.26
CA ASN A 82 2.02 -6.38 9.00
C ASN A 82 0.93 -5.66 9.81
N ASN A 83 1.31 -4.72 10.68
CA ASN A 83 0.36 -3.85 11.38
C ASN A 83 0.16 -2.56 10.57
N ALA A 84 -1.10 -2.23 10.26
CA ALA A 84 -1.43 -1.10 9.39
C ALA A 84 -1.11 0.27 10.02
N ASP A 85 -1.23 0.41 11.35
CA ASP A 85 -0.87 1.63 12.08
C ASP A 85 0.64 1.89 12.05
N GLU A 86 1.44 0.84 12.29
CA GLU A 86 2.89 0.90 12.18
C GLU A 86 3.32 1.21 10.73
N GLY A 87 2.66 0.57 9.75
CA GLY A 87 2.90 0.82 8.33
C GLY A 87 2.65 2.28 7.95
N GLU A 88 1.52 2.85 8.34
CA GLU A 88 1.21 4.25 8.09
C GLU A 88 2.27 5.19 8.68
N LYS A 89 2.69 4.94 9.93
CA LYS A 89 3.74 5.72 10.58
C LYS A 89 5.03 5.70 9.77
N LEU A 90 5.49 4.53 9.34
CA LEU A 90 6.71 4.38 8.54
C LEU A 90 6.59 5.05 7.18
N ILE A 91 5.42 4.99 6.54
CA ILE A 91 5.15 5.68 5.27
C ILE A 91 5.27 7.20 5.49
N ARG A 92 4.64 7.75 6.52
CA ARG A 92 4.72 9.19 6.85
C ARG A 92 6.15 9.61 7.16
N ASP A 93 6.89 8.83 7.95
CA ASP A 93 8.30 9.09 8.27
C ASP A 93 9.17 9.07 7.01
N THR A 94 8.91 8.13 6.10
CA THR A 94 9.61 8.02 4.81
C THR A 94 9.35 9.26 3.95
N ILE A 95 8.09 9.68 3.79
CA ILE A 95 7.72 10.91 3.07
C ILE A 95 8.43 12.13 3.68
N ASN A 96 8.39 12.26 5.01
CA ASN A 96 9.04 13.37 5.71
C ASN A 96 10.55 13.40 5.50
N SER A 97 11.22 12.23 5.43
CA SER A 97 12.65 12.16 5.15
C SER A 97 12.99 12.59 3.72
N MET A 98 12.10 12.32 2.75
CA MET A 98 12.26 12.67 1.34
C MET A 98 11.99 14.16 1.07
N MET A 99 11.12 14.80 1.85
CA MET A 99 10.81 16.24 1.72
C MET A 99 11.86 17.15 2.35
N LYS A 100 12.81 16.60 3.13
CA LYS A 100 13.88 17.34 3.80
C LYS A 100 15.17 17.45 2.96
N GLY A 101 15.17 16.92 1.73
CA GLY A 101 16.23 17.09 0.73
C GLY A 101 15.84 18.13 -0.31
#